data_AF-U7L940-F1
#
_entry.id   AF-U7L940-F1
#
_cell.length_a   1.000
_cell.length_b   1.000
_cell.length_c   1.000
_cell.angle_alpha   90.00
_cell.angle_beta   90.00
_cell.angle_gamma   90.00
#
_symmetry.space_group_name_H-M   'P 1'
#
loop_
_entity.id
_entity.type
_entity.pdbx_description
1 polymer ?
#
loop_
_entity_poly.entity_id
_entity_poly.type
_entity_poly.pdbx_seq_one_letter_code
_entity_poly.pdbx_strand_id
1 'polypeptide(L)'
;MVLLCIVGVIGAAIDFGTMHFLETSGANALISRAISYILGSLFAYYANSVVTFSGNRSTTEKLRAFIVYTACLNMAVLVNKLARIPLADFEHTVFLSWVISQATAATLNFILQSKWVFTSENTSR
;
A
#
# COMPACT_ATOMS: atom_id res chain seq x y z
N MET A 1 -15.36 13.50 3.76
CA MET A 1 -13.89 13.74 3.73
C MET A 1 -13.21 13.36 5.03
N VAL A 2 -13.62 13.87 6.20
CA VAL A 2 -12.96 13.59 7.50
C VAL A 2 -12.81 12.09 7.82
N LEU A 3 -13.86 11.29 7.59
CA LEU A 3 -13.82 9.84 7.86
C LEU A 3 -12.78 9.09 7.01
N LEU A 4 -12.60 9.47 5.75
CA LEU A 4 -11.60 8.87 4.86
C LEU A 4 -10.16 9.18 5.34
N CYS A 5 -9.94 10.40 5.83
CA CYS A 5 -8.65 10.78 6.42
C CYS A 5 -8.35 9.96 7.69
N ILE A 6 -9.34 9.77 8.56
CA ILE A 6 -9.19 8.97 9.79
C ILE A 6 -8.85 7.51 9.44
N VAL A 7 -9.59 6.90 8.52
CA VAL A 7 -9.32 5.54 8.04
C VAL A 7 -7.92 5.41 7.45
N GLY A 8 -7.49 6.42 6.68
CA GLY A 8 -6.13 6.48 6.13
C GLY A 8 -5.05 6.53 7.20
N VAL A 9 -5.22 7.37 8.22
CA VAL A 9 -4.27 7.48 9.35
C VAL A 9 -4.18 6.17 10.13
N ILE A 10 -5.32 5.53 10.41
CA ILE A 10 -5.33 4.24 11.11
C ILE A 10 -4.65 3.16 10.26
N GLY A 11 -4.92 3.12 8.95
CA GLY A 11 -4.26 2.19 8.04
C GLY A 11 -2.74 2.38 7.99
N ALA A 12 -2.29 3.64 7.98
CA ALA A 12 -0.87 3.98 8.04
C ALA A 12 -0.23 3.56 9.37
N ALA A 13 -0.94 3.73 10.49
CA ALA A 13 -0.49 3.28 11.80
C ALA A 13 -0.38 1.75 11.88
N ILE A 14 -1.33 1.02 11.29
CA ILE A 14 -1.29 -0.45 11.22
C ILE A 14 -0.11 -0.91 10.35
N ASP A 15 0.10 -0.28 9.19
CA ASP A 15 1.21 -0.60 8.28
C ASP A 15 2.56 -0.37 9.00
N PHE A 16 2.83 0.87 9.40
CA PHE A 16 4.10 1.21 10.05
C PHE A 16 4.30 0.41 11.35
N GLY A 17 3.27 0.30 12.18
CA GLY A 17 3.32 -0.44 13.44
C GLY A 17 3.65 -1.92 13.24
N THR A 18 3.03 -2.57 12.25
CA THR A 18 3.35 -3.96 11.89
C THR A 18 4.81 -4.08 11.42
N MET A 19 5.25 -3.17 10.54
CA MET A 19 6.61 -3.20 10.00
C MET A 19 7.64 -3.07 11.14
N HIS A 20 7.43 -2.08 12.01
CA HIS A 20 8.31 -1.79 13.14
C HIS A 20 8.33 -2.94 14.15
N PHE A 21 7.17 -3.51 14.49
CA PHE A 21 7.08 -4.66 15.39
C PHE A 21 7.83 -5.89 14.86
N LEU A 22 7.68 -6.19 13.56
CA LEU A 22 8.39 -7.33 12.96
C LEU A 22 9.91 -7.11 12.91
N GLU A 23 10.37 -5.92 12.52
CA GLU A 23 11.81 -5.61 12.50
C GLU A 23 12.44 -5.62 13.90
N THR A 24 11.75 -5.06 14.91
CA THR A 24 12.22 -5.09 16.30
C THR A 24 12.21 -6.49 16.90
N SER A 25 11.37 -7.39 16.38
CA SER A 25 11.36 -8.82 16.72
C SER A 25 12.43 -9.64 15.97
N GLY A 26 13.29 -9.00 15.18
CA GLY A 26 14.37 -9.63 14.44
C GLY A 26 14.00 -10.16 13.06
N ALA A 27 12.79 -9.87 12.56
CA ALA A 27 12.41 -10.26 11.20
C ALA A 27 13.17 -9.44 10.14
N ASN A 28 13.36 -10.04 8.96
CA ASN A 28 14.01 -9.38 7.84
C ASN A 28 13.16 -8.20 7.34
N ALA A 29 13.78 -7.02 7.15
CA ALA A 29 13.10 -5.80 6.68
C ALA A 29 12.26 -5.99 5.40
N LEU A 30 12.69 -6.89 4.51
CA LEU A 30 11.99 -7.20 3.26
C LEU A 30 10.67 -7.94 3.54
N ILE A 31 10.70 -8.90 4.46
CA ILE A 31 9.51 -9.65 4.92
C ILE A 31 8.59 -8.75 5.74
N SER A 32 9.17 -7.97 6.67
CA SER A 32 8.43 -7.00 7.49
C SER A 32 7.68 -6.00 6.62
N ARG A 33 8.33 -5.47 5.56
CA ARG A 33 7.68 -4.53 4.64
C ARG A 33 6.57 -5.18 3.83
N ALA A 34 6.74 -6.43 3.39
CA ALA A 34 5.72 -7.14 2.63
C ALA A 34 4.45 -7.39 3.49
N ILE A 35 4.63 -7.90 4.71
CA ILE A 35 3.52 -8.22 5.61
C ILE A 35 2.77 -6.94 6.03
N SER A 36 3.51 -5.91 6.42
CA SER A 36 2.93 -4.62 6.81
C SER A 36 2.09 -3.99 5.70
N TYR A 37 2.62 -3.97 4.47
CA TYR A 37 1.89 -3.42 3.32
C TYR A 37 0.59 -4.18 3.05
N ILE A 38 0.60 -5.52 3.15
CA ILE A 38 -0.59 -6.36 2.98
C ILE A 38 -1.63 -6.03 4.06
N LEU A 39 -1.23 -6.00 5.34
CA LEU A 39 -2.14 -5.73 6.44
C LEU A 39 -2.74 -4.32 6.37
N GLY A 40 -1.91 -3.31 6.11
CA GLY A 40 -2.36 -1.92 5.95
C GLY A 40 -3.33 -1.76 4.77
N SER A 41 -3.02 -2.39 3.63
CA SER A 41 -3.87 -2.34 2.44
C SER A 41 -5.19 -3.07 2.63
N LEU A 42 -5.18 -4.23 3.30
CA LEU A 42 -6.40 -4.98 3.63
C LEU A 42 -7.29 -4.19 4.59
N PHE A 43 -6.71 -3.60 5.65
CA PHE A 43 -7.45 -2.75 6.56
C PHE A 43 -8.11 -1.58 5.81
N ALA A 44 -7.33 -0.86 4.99
CA ALA A 44 -7.85 0.25 4.20
C ALA A 44 -8.95 -0.21 3.23
N TYR A 45 -8.82 -1.38 2.60
CA TYR A 45 -9.84 -1.94 1.72
C TYR A 45 -11.14 -2.22 2.49
N TYR A 46 -11.07 -2.95 3.61
CA TYR A 46 -12.26 -3.28 4.39
C TYR A 46 -12.91 -2.04 4.99
N ALA A 47 -12.13 -1.16 5.61
CA ALA A 47 -12.64 0.08 6.19
C ALA A 47 -13.32 0.98 5.14
N ASN A 48 -12.73 1.11 3.95
CA ASN A 48 -13.37 1.87 2.86
C ASN A 48 -14.60 1.15 2.28
N SER A 49 -14.60 -0.18 2.24
CA SER A 49 -15.75 -0.96 1.74
C SER A 49 -16.97 -0.88 2.66
N VAL A 50 -16.77 -0.94 3.98
CA VAL A 50 -17.83 -0.80 4.99
C VAL A 50 -18.46 0.59 4.96
N VAL A 51 -17.65 1.61 4.65
CA VAL A 51 -18.09 3.01 4.64
C VAL A 51 -18.68 3.45 3.29
N THR A 52 -18.21 2.90 2.15
CA THR A 52 -18.35 3.62 0.86
C THR A 52 -18.94 2.80 -0.30
N PHE A 53 -18.86 1.47 -0.34
CA PHE A 53 -19.20 0.74 -1.59
C PHE A 53 -19.92 -0.60 -1.42
N SER A 54 -21.23 -0.58 -1.68
CA SER A 54 -22.05 -1.74 -2.06
C SER A 54 -22.20 -1.77 -3.59
N GLY A 55 -21.19 -2.24 -4.32
CA GLY A 55 -21.21 -2.32 -5.79
C GLY A 55 -20.55 -3.59 -6.31
N ASN A 56 -21.22 -4.31 -7.22
CA ASN A 56 -20.73 -5.56 -7.78
C ASN A 56 -19.66 -5.29 -8.85
N ARG A 57 -18.38 -5.49 -8.51
CA ARG A 57 -17.25 -5.39 -9.47
C ARG A 57 -17.18 -6.61 -10.38
N SER A 58 -16.87 -6.40 -11.65
CA SER A 58 -16.65 -7.44 -12.65
C SER A 58 -15.43 -8.30 -12.32
N THR A 59 -15.41 -9.55 -12.78
CA THR A 59 -14.27 -10.47 -12.59
C THR A 59 -12.98 -9.91 -13.22
N THR A 60 -13.10 -9.22 -14.36
CA THR A 60 -11.97 -8.60 -15.05
C THR A 60 -11.36 -7.44 -14.25
N GLU A 61 -12.20 -6.64 -13.59
CA GLU A 61 -11.74 -5.55 -12.72
C GLU A 61 -11.00 -6.07 -11.50
N LYS A 62 -11.50 -7.15 -10.90
CA LYS A 62 -10.85 -7.83 -9.76
C LYS A 62 -9.46 -8.34 -10.15
N LEU A 63 -9.33 -8.97 -11.33
CA LEU A 63 -8.04 -9.45 -11.82
C LEU A 63 -7.06 -8.30 -12.08
N ARG A 64 -7.50 -7.23 -12.75
CA ARG A 64 -6.65 -6.04 -12.99
C ARG A 64 -6.20 -5.39 -11.68
N ALA A 65 -7.12 -5.22 -10.73
CA ALA A 65 -6.80 -4.69 -9.41
C ALA A 65 -5.78 -5.58 -8.68
N PHE A 66 -5.92 -6.90 -8.75
CA PHE A 66 -4.96 -7.85 -8.16
C PHE A 66 -3.55 -7.68 -8.75
N ILE A 67 -3.43 -7.55 -10.08
CA ILE A 67 -2.15 -7.29 -10.75
C ILE A 67 -1.54 -5.97 -10.26
N VAL A 68 -2.35 -4.90 -10.17
CA VAL A 68 -1.91 -3.60 -9.67
C VAL A 68 -1.43 -3.68 -8.23
N TYR A 69 -2.18 -4.32 -7.34
CA TYR A 69 -1.78 -4.48 -5.93
C TYR A 69 -0.49 -5.28 -5.79
N THR A 70 -0.32 -6.33 -6.60
CA THR A 70 0.91 -7.12 -6.63
C THR A 70 2.10 -6.28 -7.08
N ALA A 71 1.94 -5.45 -8.13
CA ALA A 71 2.99 -4.53 -8.58
C ALA A 71 3.34 -3.50 -7.49
N CYS A 72 2.34 -2.94 -6.80
CA CYS A 72 2.55 -2.00 -5.71
C CYS A 72 3.27 -2.63 -4.52
N LEU A 73 2.94 -3.88 -4.15
CA LEU A 73 3.62 -4.63 -3.10
C LEU A 73 5.11 -4.80 -3.42
N ASN A 74 5.44 -5.25 -4.64
CA ASN A 74 6.83 -5.43 -5.07
C ASN A 74 7.59 -4.10 -5.03
N MET A 75 6.97 -3.02 -5.53
CA MET A 75 7.57 -1.69 -5.49
C MET A 75 7.75 -1.17 -4.07
N ALA A 76 6.79 -1.37 -3.18
CA ALA A 76 6.89 -0.98 -1.78
C ALA A 76 8.12 -1.63 -1.12
N VAL A 77 8.27 -2.94 -1.29
CA VAL A 77 9.37 -3.72 -0.73
C VAL A 77 10.72 -3.31 -1.33
N LEU A 78 10.80 -3.18 -2.66
CA LEU A 78 12.02 -2.79 -3.36
C LEU A 78 12.47 -1.38 -2.96
N VAL A 79 11.56 -0.42 -2.98
CA VAL A 79 11.86 0.98 -2.64
C VAL A 79 12.23 1.11 -1.18
N ASN A 80 11.59 0.36 -0.26
CA ASN A 80 11.98 0.39 1.14
C ASN A 80 13.44 -0.08 1.31
N LYS A 81 13.81 -1.18 0.66
CA LYS A 81 15.18 -1.69 0.69
C LYS A 81 16.18 -0.68 0.11
N LEU A 82 15.89 -0.10 -1.05
CA LEU A 82 16.78 0.85 -1.72
C LEU A 82 16.90 2.17 -0.95
N ALA A 83 15.81 2.67 -0.37
CA ALA A 83 15.79 3.90 0.41
C ALA A 83 16.67 3.80 1.67
N ARG A 84 16.86 2.60 2.24
CA ARG A 84 17.74 2.40 3.41
C ARG A 84 19.22 2.57 3.09
N ILE A 85 19.64 2.42 1.83
CA ILE A 85 21.06 2.55 1.44
C ILE A 85 21.58 3.98 1.67
N PRO A 86 20.98 5.03 1.08
CA PRO A 86 21.43 6.41 1.33
C PRO A 86 21.03 6.94 2.71
N LEU A 87 20.09 6.27 3.40
CA LEU A 87 19.62 6.68 4.71
C LEU A 87 20.37 6.02 5.87
N ALA A 88 21.32 5.11 5.63
CA ALA A 88 21.88 4.23 6.66
C ALA A 88 22.38 4.94 7.94
N ASP A 89 22.90 6.16 7.81
CA ASP A 89 23.45 6.95 8.92
C ASP A 89 22.41 7.85 9.63
N PHE A 90 21.15 7.85 9.17
CA PHE A 90 20.08 8.67 9.75
C PHE A 90 19.37 7.94 10.91
N GLU A 91 19.13 8.64 12.01
CA GLU A 91 18.45 8.12 13.20
C GLU A 91 17.05 7.56 12.89
N HIS A 92 16.35 8.12 11.90
CA HIS A 92 14.99 7.73 11.53
C HIS A 92 14.91 6.93 10.21
N THR A 93 15.98 6.21 9.86
CA THR A 93 16.07 5.38 8.63
C THR A 93 14.84 4.51 8.38
N VAL A 94 14.35 3.82 9.42
CA VAL A 94 13.20 2.91 9.32
C VAL A 94 11.93 3.66 8.93
N PHE A 95 11.67 4.79 9.58
CA PHE A 95 10.49 5.62 9.31
C PHE A 95 10.57 6.28 7.93
N LEU A 96 11.70 6.91 7.60
CA LEU A 96 11.87 7.60 6.32
C LEU A 96 11.79 6.64 5.12
N SER A 97 12.42 5.46 5.22
CA SER A 97 12.32 4.44 4.18
C SER A 97 10.90 3.90 4.01
N TRP A 98 10.12 3.83 5.09
CA TRP A 98 8.70 3.47 5.03
C TRP A 98 7.89 4.56 4.33
N VAL A 99 8.09 5.84 4.67
CA VAL A 99 7.40 6.97 4.03
C VAL A 99 7.66 6.99 2.51
N ILE A 100 8.92 6.88 2.08
CA ILE A 100 9.28 6.88 0.65
C ILE A 100 8.66 5.68 -0.08
N SER A 101 8.73 4.50 0.54
CA SER A 101 8.11 3.29 0.04
C SER A 101 6.59 3.45 -0.12
N GLN A 102 5.92 3.98 0.90
CA GLN A 102 4.47 4.16 0.92
C GLN A 102 4.01 5.21 -0.09
N ALA A 103 4.74 6.33 -0.21
CA ALA A 103 4.47 7.35 -1.22
C ALA A 103 4.59 6.79 -2.64
N THR A 104 5.61 5.95 -2.89
CA THR A 104 5.79 5.31 -4.19
C THR A 104 4.65 4.35 -4.52
N ALA A 105 4.30 3.47 -3.57
CA ALA A 105 3.23 2.50 -3.76
C ALA A 105 1.86 3.17 -3.95
N ALA A 106 1.55 4.21 -3.17
CA ALA A 106 0.30 4.97 -3.30
C ALA A 106 0.20 5.69 -4.65
N THR A 107 1.29 6.32 -5.10
CA THR A 107 1.35 7.01 -6.40
C THR A 107 1.16 6.02 -7.54
N LEU A 108 1.85 4.87 -7.49
CA LEU A 108 1.72 3.82 -8.49
C LEU A 108 0.30 3.25 -8.52
N ASN A 109 -0.29 2.98 -7.35
CA ASN A 109 -1.65 2.49 -7.24
C ASN A 109 -2.64 3.47 -7.87
N PHE A 110 -2.55 4.76 -7.54
CA PHE A 110 -3.41 5.79 -8.09
C PHE A 110 -3.31 5.87 -9.62
N ILE A 111 -2.09 5.90 -10.17
CA ILE A 111 -1.86 5.99 -11.62
C ILE A 111 -2.44 4.77 -12.33
N LEU A 112 -2.15 3.55 -11.85
CA LEU A 112 -2.59 2.32 -12.51
C LEU A 112 -4.09 2.10 -12.39
N GLN A 113 -4.68 2.39 -11.23
CA GLN A 113 -6.12 2.31 -11.04
C GLN A 113 -6.84 3.31 -11.95
N SER A 114 -6.40 4.57 -11.94
CA SER A 114 -6.99 5.65 -12.74
C SER A 114 -6.87 5.38 -14.24
N LYS A 115 -5.68 4.99 -14.73
CA LYS A 115 -5.42 4.90 -16.17
C LYS A 115 -5.75 3.54 -16.79
N TRP A 116 -5.69 2.45 -16.04
CA TRP A 116 -5.79 1.10 -16.63
C TRP A 116 -7.01 0.34 -16.14
N VAL A 117 -7.30 0.39 -14.83
CA VAL A 117 -8.43 -0.35 -14.26
C VAL A 117 -9.74 0.32 -14.65
N PHE A 118 -9.88 1.62 -14.40
CA PHE A 118 -11.15 2.33 -14.64
C PHE A 118 -11.35 2.80 -16.10
N THR A 119 -10.29 3.17 -16.83
CA THR A 119 -10.41 3.58 -18.25
C THR A 119 -10.96 2.47 -19.14
N SER A 120 -10.63 1.22 -18.83
CA SER A 120 -11.00 0.07 -19.64
C SER A 120 -12.52 -0.21 -19.70
N GLU A 121 -13.32 0.40 -18.82
CA GLU A 121 -14.78 0.29 -18.83
C GLU A 121 -15.42 1.26 -19.85
N ASN A 122 -14.80 2.43 -20.07
CA ASN A 122 -15.29 3.45 -21.02
C ASN A 122 -15.11 3.03 -22.49
N THR A 123 -14.30 2.01 -22.78
CA THR A 123 -14.14 1.47 -24.14
C THR A 123 -15.15 0.36 -24.47
N SER A 124 -15.97 -0.05 -23.49
CA SER A 124 -16.97 -1.12 -23.64
C SER A 124 -18.43 -0.66 -23.56
N ARG A 125 -18.69 0.65 -23.61
CA ARG A 125 -20.03 1.25 -23.77
C ARG A 125 -20.04 2.14 -25.00
#